data_AF-A0A239K097-F1
#
_entry.id   AF-A0A239K097-F1
#
_cell.length_a   1.000
_cell.length_b   1.000
_cell.length_c   1.000
_cell.angle_alpha   90.00
_cell.angle_beta   90.00
_cell.angle_gamma   90.00
#
_symmetry.space_group_name_H-M   'P 1'
#
loop_
_entity.id
_entity.type
_entity.pdbx_description
1 polymer ?
#
loop_
_entity_poly.entity_id
_entity_poly.type
_entity_poly.pdbx_seq_one_letter_code
_entity_poly.pdbx_strand_id
1 'polypeptide(L)'
;MRRLVFGFQSAVLRCLAVPGLALLLGVGCALAQSGPVRAQDQKPAANAPVTPADVARESQKKSDEFVEATQAINGPAGNPECVWLGRRVVVLMWRDDLDTAFRHLDLYDRFGCPGGHVQATFRCLVKFGPLIDPKIADSLNSRVHGCWINPNAQPQPAALSQPATPAPAGGGAAPAAAPQPDAKPPAEAPK
;
A
#
# COMPACT_ATOMS: atom_id res chain seq x y z
N MET A 1 59.98 -43.80 10.48
CA MET A 1 59.65 -42.36 10.65
C MET A 1 59.02 -41.70 9.40
N ARG A 2 58.21 -42.43 8.59
CA ARG A 2 57.48 -41.84 7.44
C ARG A 2 55.96 -41.98 7.53
N ARG A 3 55.41 -42.72 8.50
CA ARG A 3 53.94 -42.90 8.65
C ARG A 3 53.26 -41.89 9.58
N LEU A 4 53.99 -41.22 10.48
CA LEU A 4 53.41 -40.23 11.40
C LEU A 4 53.26 -38.83 10.78
N VAL A 5 54.00 -38.53 9.70
CA VAL A 5 53.89 -37.26 8.97
C VAL A 5 52.62 -37.20 8.12
N PHE A 6 52.16 -38.33 7.58
CA PHE A 6 50.94 -38.40 6.75
C PHE A 6 49.63 -38.26 7.54
N GLY A 7 49.60 -38.56 8.84
CA GLY A 7 48.41 -38.38 9.67
C GLY A 7 48.13 -36.92 10.03
N PHE A 8 49.20 -36.15 10.28
CA PHE A 8 49.07 -34.73 10.66
C PHE A 8 48.65 -33.85 9.47
N GLN A 9 49.10 -34.18 8.25
CA GLN A 9 48.68 -33.46 7.04
C GLN A 9 47.20 -33.69 6.67
N SER A 10 46.63 -34.86 6.95
CA SER A 10 45.21 -35.14 6.68
C SER A 10 44.24 -34.41 7.64
N ALA A 11 44.67 -34.10 8.87
CA ALA A 11 43.84 -33.37 9.84
C ALA A 11 43.81 -31.86 9.57
N VAL A 12 44.95 -31.26 9.19
CA VAL A 12 45.02 -29.83 8.85
C VAL A 12 44.23 -29.50 7.58
N LEU A 13 44.24 -30.40 6.57
CA LEU A 13 43.53 -30.17 5.32
C LEU A 13 41.99 -30.24 5.47
N ARG A 14 41.46 -30.94 6.48
CA ARG A 14 40.01 -31.03 6.74
C ARG A 14 39.44 -29.88 7.58
N CYS A 15 40.26 -29.18 8.38
CA CYS A 15 39.79 -28.02 9.16
C CYS A 15 39.77 -26.70 8.36
N LEU A 16 40.42 -26.62 7.20
CA LEU A 16 40.40 -25.43 6.34
C LEU A 16 39.41 -25.51 5.17
N ALA A 17 38.84 -26.69 4.89
CA ALA A 17 37.90 -26.87 3.79
C ALA A 17 36.45 -26.46 4.13
N VAL A 18 36.09 -26.32 5.41
CA VAL A 18 34.72 -25.96 5.84
C VAL A 18 34.45 -24.44 5.89
N PRO A 19 35.36 -23.54 6.29
CA PRO A 19 35.06 -22.11 6.26
C PRO A 19 35.25 -21.47 4.87
N GLY A 20 36.04 -22.08 3.97
CA GLY A 20 36.33 -21.51 2.64
C GLY A 20 35.16 -21.58 1.64
N LEU A 21 34.28 -22.58 1.76
CA LEU A 21 33.11 -22.71 0.88
C LEU A 21 31.94 -21.81 1.31
N ALA A 22 31.90 -21.36 2.57
CA ALA A 22 30.86 -20.47 3.08
C ALA A 22 31.08 -18.98 2.70
N LEU A 23 32.30 -18.59 2.29
CA LEU A 23 32.59 -17.21 1.87
C LEU A 23 32.44 -16.96 0.36
N LEU A 24 32.31 -18.01 -0.46
CA LEU A 24 32.20 -17.90 -1.93
C LEU A 24 30.75 -17.96 -2.46
N LEU A 25 29.75 -18.17 -1.59
CA LEU A 25 28.32 -18.09 -1.96
C LEU A 25 27.67 -16.73 -1.60
N GLY A 26 28.42 -15.80 -1.00
CA GLY A 26 27.91 -14.51 -0.52
C GLY A 26 28.21 -13.29 -1.40
N VAL A 27 29.00 -13.42 -2.47
CA VAL A 27 29.45 -12.28 -3.31
C VAL A 27 29.36 -12.68 -4.78
N GLY A 28 28.17 -12.61 -5.36
CA GLY A 28 27.99 -13.08 -6.74
C GLY A 28 26.59 -12.91 -7.34
N CYS A 29 25.96 -11.75 -7.17
CA CYS A 29 24.85 -11.31 -8.04
C CYS A 29 24.99 -9.82 -8.35
N ALA A 30 26.13 -9.44 -8.90
CA ALA A 30 26.25 -8.22 -9.68
C ALA A 30 27.11 -8.52 -10.91
N LEU A 31 26.54 -8.22 -12.08
CA LEU A 31 27.15 -8.13 -13.41
C LEU A 31 27.32 -9.44 -14.20
N ALA A 32 26.35 -9.75 -15.08
CA ALA A 32 26.51 -9.77 -16.54
C ALA A 32 25.59 -10.79 -17.24
N GLN A 33 24.61 -10.31 -18.01
CA GLN A 33 24.26 -10.95 -19.28
C GLN A 33 23.84 -9.88 -20.29
N SER A 34 24.80 -9.51 -21.13
CA SER A 34 24.60 -8.72 -22.33
C SER A 34 23.94 -9.58 -23.41
N GLY A 35 22.85 -9.08 -23.99
CA GLY A 35 22.37 -9.44 -25.33
C GLY A 35 22.10 -8.13 -26.09
N PRO A 36 22.46 -8.01 -27.39
CA PRO A 36 22.53 -6.71 -28.05
C PRO A 36 21.13 -6.28 -28.51
N VAL A 37 20.47 -5.42 -27.74
CA VAL A 37 19.31 -4.66 -28.23
C VAL A 37 19.57 -3.18 -27.92
N ARG A 38 19.97 -2.50 -29.00
CA ARG A 38 19.85 -1.07 -29.30
C ARG A 38 19.93 -0.09 -28.14
N ALA A 39 20.94 0.78 -28.24
CA ALA A 39 21.09 2.02 -27.52
C ALA A 39 19.74 2.71 -27.26
N GLN A 40 19.37 2.83 -25.99
CA GLN A 40 18.41 3.81 -25.53
C GLN A 40 19.09 4.59 -24.42
N ASP A 41 19.43 5.85 -24.71
CA ASP A 41 19.81 6.87 -23.75
C ASP A 41 18.90 6.82 -22.51
N GLN A 42 19.40 6.27 -21.41
CA GLN A 42 18.70 6.24 -20.13
C GLN A 42 19.37 7.21 -19.16
N LYS A 43 18.78 8.40 -19.13
CA LYS A 43 18.97 9.43 -18.10
C LYS A 43 18.73 8.82 -16.71
N PRO A 44 19.65 8.94 -15.74
CA PRO A 44 19.45 8.39 -14.41
C PRO A 44 18.63 9.36 -13.56
N ALA A 45 17.35 9.03 -13.31
CA ALA A 45 16.56 9.67 -12.26
C ALA A 45 15.36 8.79 -11.85
N ALA A 46 15.60 7.68 -11.15
CA ALA A 46 14.53 6.95 -10.42
C ALA A 46 14.98 5.94 -9.34
N ASN A 47 16.27 5.80 -9.02
CA ASN A 47 16.72 4.83 -8.00
C ASN A 47 17.42 5.54 -6.84
N ALA A 48 16.66 6.23 -5.99
CA ALA A 48 17.16 6.58 -4.66
C ALA A 48 17.10 5.33 -3.75
N PRO A 49 18.11 5.05 -2.92
CA PRO A 49 18.04 3.94 -1.96
C PRO A 49 16.87 4.16 -0.99
N VAL A 50 15.97 3.19 -0.88
CA VAL A 50 14.91 3.18 0.15
C VAL A 50 15.60 3.11 1.52
N THR A 51 15.39 4.12 2.36
CA THR A 51 16.03 4.16 3.68
C THR A 51 15.20 3.39 4.71
N PRO A 52 15.79 2.92 5.81
CA PRO A 52 15.03 2.34 6.93
C PRO A 52 13.94 3.28 7.48
N ALA A 53 14.16 4.60 7.39
CA ALA A 53 13.16 5.60 7.77
C ALA A 53 11.96 5.62 6.82
N ASP A 54 12.16 5.41 5.52
CA ASP A 54 11.08 5.31 4.54
C ASP A 54 10.23 4.05 4.76
N VAL A 55 10.87 2.92 5.07
CA VAL A 55 10.16 1.67 5.41
C VAL A 55 9.31 1.83 6.67
N ALA A 56 9.85 2.50 7.70
CA ALA A 56 9.11 2.77 8.92
C ALA A 56 7.90 3.67 8.67
N ARG A 57 8.07 4.77 7.91
CA ARG A 57 6.98 5.68 7.54
C ARG A 57 5.89 4.98 6.74
N GLU A 58 6.26 4.13 5.80
CA GLU A 58 5.30 3.38 4.98
C GLU A 58 4.57 2.31 5.79
N SER A 59 5.24 1.69 6.77
CA SER A 59 4.61 0.74 7.69
C SER A 59 3.60 1.43 8.63
N GLN A 60 3.94 2.62 9.11
CA GLN A 60 3.02 3.46 9.89
C GLN A 60 1.80 3.85 9.06
N LYS A 61 2.00 4.36 7.84
CA LYS A 61 0.91 4.71 6.91
C LYS A 61 -0.02 3.53 6.65
N LYS A 62 0.51 2.34 6.38
CA LYS A 62 -0.32 1.14 6.20
C LYS A 62 -1.12 0.79 7.47
N SER A 63 -0.52 0.96 8.64
CA SER A 63 -1.20 0.72 9.91
C SER A 63 -2.37 1.69 10.12
N ASP A 64 -2.16 2.98 9.82
CA ASP A 64 -3.19 3.99 9.87
C ASP A 64 -4.33 3.70 8.88
N GLU A 65 -4.00 3.25 7.66
CA GLU A 65 -4.98 2.82 6.65
C GLU A 65 -5.86 1.64 7.16
N PHE A 66 -5.29 0.70 7.93
CA PHE A 66 -6.09 -0.38 8.53
C PHE A 66 -7.01 0.10 9.65
N VAL A 67 -6.54 1.04 10.47
CA VAL A 67 -7.36 1.66 11.53
C VAL A 67 -8.53 2.43 10.91
N GLU A 68 -8.28 3.21 9.86
CA GLU A 68 -9.32 3.92 9.11
C GLU A 68 -10.34 2.94 8.53
N ALA A 69 -9.89 1.85 7.91
CA ALA A 69 -10.78 0.85 7.34
C ALA A 69 -11.62 0.14 8.40
N THR A 70 -11.03 -0.18 9.55
CA THR A 70 -11.74 -0.80 10.67
C THR A 70 -12.82 0.14 11.22
N GLN A 71 -12.56 1.44 11.27
CA GLN A 71 -13.50 2.44 11.78
C GLN A 71 -14.61 2.79 10.78
N ALA A 72 -14.29 2.84 9.49
CA ALA A 72 -15.23 3.26 8.46
C ALA A 72 -16.14 2.14 7.96
N ILE A 73 -15.72 0.88 8.07
CA ILE A 73 -16.44 -0.28 7.54
C ILE A 73 -17.06 -1.07 8.69
N ASN A 74 -18.40 -1.08 8.76
CA ASN A 74 -19.14 -1.96 9.67
C ASN A 74 -19.24 -3.37 9.06
N GLY A 75 -18.39 -4.30 9.52
CA GLY A 75 -18.43 -5.71 9.13
C GLY A 75 -17.05 -6.32 8.85
N PRO A 76 -16.99 -7.60 8.46
CA PRO A 76 -15.73 -8.34 8.33
C PRO A 76 -14.77 -7.76 7.26
N ALA A 77 -15.27 -6.96 6.32
CA ALA A 77 -14.42 -6.25 5.35
C ALA A 77 -13.49 -5.20 5.98
N GLY A 78 -13.79 -4.73 7.19
CA GLY A 78 -12.96 -3.79 7.94
C GLY A 78 -11.81 -4.45 8.70
N ASN A 79 -11.79 -5.78 8.84
CA ASN A 79 -10.71 -6.45 9.54
C ASN A 79 -9.37 -6.28 8.79
N PRO A 80 -8.23 -6.16 9.50
CA PRO A 80 -6.95 -5.83 8.88
C PRO A 80 -6.50 -6.88 7.84
N GLU A 81 -6.77 -8.16 8.07
CA GLU A 81 -6.47 -9.24 7.11
C GLU A 81 -7.29 -9.10 5.82
N CYS A 82 -8.57 -8.74 5.95
CA CYS A 82 -9.47 -8.56 4.81
C CYS A 82 -9.10 -7.31 4.01
N VAL A 83 -8.76 -6.21 4.68
CA VAL A 83 -8.30 -4.99 4.02
C VAL A 83 -6.96 -5.25 3.31
N TRP A 84 -6.00 -5.90 3.97
CA TRP A 84 -4.68 -6.17 3.41
C TRP A 84 -4.74 -7.11 2.19
N LEU A 85 -5.41 -8.25 2.32
CA LEU A 85 -5.55 -9.22 1.22
C LEU A 85 -6.46 -8.68 0.11
N GLY A 86 -7.62 -8.14 0.47
CA GLY A 86 -8.62 -7.70 -0.48
C GLY A 86 -8.13 -6.56 -1.37
N ARG A 87 -7.44 -5.55 -0.80
CA ARG A 87 -6.82 -4.49 -1.60
C ARG A 87 -5.77 -5.04 -2.57
N ARG A 88 -4.97 -6.03 -2.13
CA ARG A 88 -3.97 -6.67 -3.00
C ARG A 88 -4.62 -7.43 -4.16
N VAL A 89 -5.70 -8.18 -3.91
CA VAL A 89 -6.48 -8.86 -4.96
C VAL A 89 -6.99 -7.85 -5.99
N VAL A 90 -7.56 -6.72 -5.55
CA VAL A 90 -8.06 -5.65 -6.43
C VAL A 90 -6.94 -5.03 -7.27
N VAL A 91 -5.76 -4.77 -6.70
CA VAL A 91 -4.60 -4.24 -7.43
C VAL A 91 -4.12 -5.24 -8.50
N LEU A 92 -4.08 -6.53 -8.19
CA LEU A 92 -3.66 -7.57 -9.14
C LEU A 92 -4.65 -7.69 -10.30
N MET A 93 -5.95 -7.69 -10.00
CA MET A 93 -7.00 -7.68 -11.04
C MET A 93 -6.92 -6.44 -11.93
N TRP A 94 -6.65 -5.26 -11.35
CA TRP A 94 -6.49 -4.02 -12.13
C TRP A 94 -5.31 -4.06 -13.09
N ARG A 95 -4.25 -4.78 -12.74
CA ARG A 95 -3.03 -4.94 -13.54
C ARG A 95 -3.08 -6.17 -14.46
N ASP A 96 -4.25 -6.78 -14.60
CA ASP A 96 -4.49 -7.99 -15.40
C ASP A 96 -3.69 -9.24 -14.94
N ASP A 97 -3.21 -9.30 -13.69
CA ASP A 97 -2.53 -10.47 -13.11
C ASP A 97 -3.54 -11.38 -12.40
N LEU A 98 -4.42 -11.99 -13.20
CA LEU A 98 -5.57 -12.77 -12.70
C LEU A 98 -5.17 -14.06 -12.00
N ASP A 99 -4.14 -14.77 -12.50
CA ASP A 99 -3.66 -16.01 -11.89
C ASP A 99 -3.17 -15.78 -10.46
N THR A 100 -2.42 -14.70 -10.25
CA THR A 100 -1.96 -14.31 -8.91
C THR A 100 -3.12 -13.80 -8.07
N ALA A 101 -4.04 -13.02 -8.65
CA ALA A 101 -5.23 -12.53 -7.95
C ALA A 101 -6.08 -13.68 -7.39
N PHE A 102 -6.33 -14.74 -8.17
CA PHE A 102 -7.12 -15.89 -7.71
C PHE A 102 -6.50 -16.62 -6.53
N ARG A 103 -5.17 -16.76 -6.49
CA ARG A 103 -4.48 -17.36 -5.33
C ARG A 103 -4.65 -16.52 -4.06
N HIS A 104 -4.62 -15.20 -4.18
CA HIS A 104 -4.85 -14.31 -3.05
C HIS A 104 -6.33 -14.26 -2.65
N LEU A 105 -7.25 -14.44 -3.60
CA LEU A 105 -8.68 -14.52 -3.33
C LEU A 105 -9.06 -15.81 -2.60
N ASP A 106 -8.45 -16.97 -2.95
CA ASP A 106 -8.65 -18.20 -2.18
C ASP A 106 -8.20 -18.02 -0.72
N LEU A 107 -7.06 -17.36 -0.50
CA LEU A 107 -6.62 -17.04 0.85
C LEU A 107 -7.58 -16.07 1.56
N TYR A 108 -8.07 -15.04 0.86
CA TYR A 108 -9.07 -14.09 1.38
C TYR A 108 -10.34 -14.81 1.84
N ASP A 109 -10.84 -15.77 1.06
CA ASP A 109 -12.02 -16.57 1.40
C ASP A 109 -11.76 -17.50 2.60
N ARG A 110 -10.54 -18.02 2.76
CA ARG A 110 -10.13 -18.83 3.92
C ARG A 110 -10.15 -18.03 5.23
N PHE A 111 -9.89 -16.73 5.19
CA PHE A 111 -10.03 -15.84 6.36
C PHE A 111 -11.49 -15.48 6.67
N GLY A 112 -12.46 -15.93 5.86
CA GLY A 112 -13.87 -15.59 6.04
C GLY A 112 -14.21 -14.16 5.62
N CYS A 113 -13.35 -13.53 4.83
CA CYS A 113 -13.56 -12.18 4.34
C CYS A 113 -14.66 -12.14 3.25
N PRO A 114 -15.44 -11.04 3.14
CA PRO A 114 -16.60 -11.01 2.24
C PRO A 114 -16.22 -10.74 0.78
N GLY A 115 -16.24 -11.76 -0.08
CA GLY A 115 -15.92 -11.64 -1.51
C GLY A 115 -16.77 -10.60 -2.28
N GLY A 116 -18.00 -10.35 -1.82
CA GLY A 116 -18.85 -9.27 -2.37
C GLY A 116 -18.25 -7.86 -2.23
N HIS A 117 -17.43 -7.63 -1.20
CA HIS A 117 -16.76 -6.36 -1.00
C HIS A 117 -15.62 -6.15 -2.02
N VAL A 118 -14.88 -7.20 -2.36
CA VAL A 118 -13.86 -7.17 -3.43
C VAL A 118 -14.48 -6.76 -4.77
N GLN A 119 -15.65 -7.34 -5.10
CA GLN A 119 -16.38 -6.98 -6.33
C GLN A 119 -16.85 -5.53 -6.32
N ALA A 120 -17.39 -5.05 -5.20
CA ALA A 120 -17.86 -3.68 -5.05
C ALA A 120 -16.70 -2.67 -5.19
N THR A 121 -15.56 -2.95 -4.56
CA THR A 121 -14.33 -2.14 -4.67
C THR A 121 -13.81 -2.11 -6.10
N PHE A 122 -13.77 -3.25 -6.80
CA PHE A 122 -13.33 -3.27 -8.20
C PHE A 122 -14.27 -2.47 -9.11
N ARG A 123 -15.59 -2.57 -8.91
CA ARG A 123 -16.57 -1.73 -9.64
C ARG A 123 -16.37 -0.24 -9.38
N CYS A 124 -16.03 0.15 -8.15
CA CYS A 124 -15.63 1.52 -7.84
C CYS A 124 -14.39 1.90 -8.66
N LEU A 125 -13.34 1.09 -8.61
CA LEU A 125 -12.07 1.37 -9.26
C LEU A 125 -12.20 1.59 -10.77
N VAL A 126 -13.00 0.77 -11.45
CA VAL A 126 -13.27 0.90 -12.90
C VAL A 126 -13.86 2.26 -13.26
N LYS A 127 -14.71 2.85 -12.41
CA LYS A 127 -15.26 4.20 -12.66
C LYS A 127 -14.17 5.28 -12.60
N PHE A 128 -13.13 5.07 -11.79
CA PHE A 128 -12.01 5.99 -11.64
C PHE A 128 -10.85 5.69 -12.60
N GLY A 129 -10.97 4.67 -13.46
CA GLY A 129 -9.89 4.23 -14.36
C GLY A 129 -9.14 5.34 -15.11
N PRO A 130 -9.84 6.32 -15.73
CA PRO A 130 -9.18 7.43 -16.42
C PRO A 130 -8.33 8.36 -15.53
N LEU A 131 -8.55 8.32 -14.21
CA LEU A 131 -7.85 9.15 -13.21
C LEU A 131 -6.64 8.43 -12.58
N ILE A 132 -6.43 7.16 -12.90
CA ILE A 132 -5.34 6.34 -12.35
C ILE A 132 -4.14 6.42 -13.31
N ASP A 133 -3.00 6.88 -12.80
CA ASP A 133 -1.76 6.86 -13.58
C ASP A 133 -1.13 5.46 -13.51
N PRO A 134 -1.06 4.71 -14.63
CA PRO A 134 -0.49 3.37 -14.63
C PRO A 134 1.02 3.36 -14.33
N LYS A 135 1.71 4.51 -14.42
CA LYS A 135 3.15 4.62 -14.16
C LYS A 135 3.46 4.82 -12.68
N ILE A 136 2.48 5.27 -11.88
CA ILE A 136 2.69 5.57 -10.46
C ILE A 136 1.88 4.60 -9.61
N ALA A 137 2.56 3.58 -9.07
CA ALA A 137 1.95 2.54 -8.25
C ALA A 137 1.18 3.09 -7.04
N ASP A 138 1.67 4.18 -6.43
CA ASP A 138 1.00 4.80 -5.28
C ASP A 138 -0.37 5.39 -5.64
N SER A 139 -0.56 5.90 -6.86
CA SER A 139 -1.85 6.45 -7.29
C SER A 139 -2.95 5.37 -7.32
N LEU A 140 -2.58 4.17 -7.79
CA LEU A 140 -3.46 3.00 -7.77
C LEU A 140 -3.76 2.55 -6.34
N ASN A 141 -2.74 2.39 -5.50
CA ASN A 141 -2.91 1.92 -4.13
C ASN A 141 -3.82 2.86 -3.31
N SER A 142 -3.63 4.17 -3.44
CA SER A 142 -4.47 5.18 -2.78
C SER A 142 -5.91 5.14 -3.31
N ARG A 143 -6.12 4.96 -4.62
CA ARG A 143 -7.47 4.88 -5.18
C ARG A 143 -8.20 3.59 -4.79
N VAL A 144 -7.48 2.48 -4.73
CA VAL A 144 -7.98 1.19 -4.22
C VAL A 144 -8.40 1.32 -2.76
N HIS A 145 -7.58 1.96 -1.92
CA HIS A 145 -7.94 2.22 -0.52
C HIS A 145 -9.22 3.04 -0.42
N GLY A 146 -9.31 4.17 -1.11
CA GLY A 146 -10.52 5.00 -1.09
C GLY A 146 -11.76 4.27 -1.61
N CYS A 147 -11.61 3.38 -2.60
CA CYS A 147 -12.70 2.53 -3.08
C CYS A 147 -13.05 1.38 -2.12
N TRP A 148 -12.12 0.93 -1.29
CA TRP A 148 -12.38 -0.08 -0.26
C TRP A 148 -13.22 0.52 0.87
N ILE A 149 -12.82 1.70 1.36
CA ILE A 149 -13.57 2.45 2.38
C ILE A 149 -14.97 2.81 1.88
N ASN A 150 -15.08 3.28 0.63
CA ASN A 150 -16.35 3.67 0.03
C ASN A 150 -16.51 3.09 -1.39
N PRO A 151 -17.08 1.88 -1.52
CA PRO A 151 -17.28 1.22 -2.83
C PRO A 151 -18.35 1.90 -3.69
N ASN A 152 -19.10 2.85 -3.14
CA ASN A 152 -20.10 3.63 -3.88
C ASN A 152 -19.55 4.98 -4.37
N ALA A 153 -18.26 5.26 -4.15
CA ALA A 153 -17.64 6.51 -4.58
C ALA A 153 -17.82 6.75 -6.09
N GLN A 154 -18.01 8.02 -6.45
CA GLN A 154 -18.21 8.48 -7.82
C GLN A 154 -17.12 9.50 -8.18
N PRO A 155 -16.60 9.48 -9.41
CA PRO A 155 -15.72 10.53 -9.92
C PRO A 155 -16.42 11.88 -9.83
N GLN A 156 -15.82 12.85 -9.12
CA GLN A 156 -16.33 14.20 -9.08
C GLN A 156 -15.87 14.96 -10.34
N PRO A 157 -16.78 15.54 -11.15
CA PRO A 157 -16.43 16.25 -12.38
C PRO A 157 -15.46 17.44 -12.17
N ALA A 158 -15.39 17.99 -10.96
CA ALA A 158 -14.56 19.15 -10.64
C ALA A 158 -13.06 18.84 -10.47
N ALA A 159 -12.65 17.57 -10.37
CA ALA A 159 -11.24 17.20 -10.18
C ALA A 159 -10.40 17.19 -11.49
N LEU A 160 -11.04 17.37 -12.65
CA LEU A 160 -10.36 17.38 -13.96
C LEU A 160 -9.88 18.78 -14.38
N SER A 161 -10.05 19.81 -13.55
CA SER A 161 -9.67 21.18 -13.90
C SER A 161 -9.37 22.02 -12.67
N GLN A 162 -8.24 21.79 -12.02
CA GLN A 162 -7.60 22.82 -11.18
C GLN A 162 -6.15 22.46 -10.84
N PRO A 163 -5.14 23.24 -11.27
CA PRO A 163 -3.87 23.28 -10.58
C PRO A 163 -4.08 23.87 -9.18
N ALA A 164 -3.46 23.26 -8.17
CA ALA A 164 -3.50 23.74 -6.80
C ALA A 164 -2.89 25.15 -6.69
N THR A 165 -3.73 26.16 -6.52
CA THR A 165 -3.30 27.44 -5.97
C THR A 165 -3.02 27.26 -4.47
N PRO A 166 -1.82 27.61 -3.97
CA PRO A 166 -1.56 27.59 -2.54
C PRO A 166 -2.44 28.63 -1.84
N ALA A 167 -3.23 28.17 -0.86
CA ALA A 167 -4.00 29.05 0.02
C ALA A 167 -3.04 29.85 0.92
N PRO A 168 -3.24 31.16 1.13
CA PRO A 168 -2.49 31.91 2.11
C PRO A 168 -2.90 31.49 3.52
N ALA A 169 -1.91 31.23 4.36
CA ALA A 169 -2.09 31.14 5.81
C ALA A 169 -2.32 32.56 6.38
N GLY A 170 -3.35 32.73 7.23
CA GLY A 170 -3.41 33.88 8.12
C GLY A 170 -4.81 34.27 8.59
N GLY A 171 -5.04 34.10 9.89
CA GLY A 171 -5.79 35.06 10.70
C GLY A 171 -7.25 34.72 10.95
N GLY A 172 -7.58 34.44 12.21
CA GLY A 172 -8.91 34.04 12.64
C GLY A 172 -9.95 35.16 12.62
N ALA A 173 -11.22 34.74 12.65
CA ALA A 173 -12.28 35.31 13.47
C ALA A 173 -13.48 34.37 13.37
N ALA A 174 -13.91 33.83 14.51
CA ALA A 174 -15.19 33.15 14.63
C ALA A 174 -16.32 34.16 14.35
N PRO A 175 -17.36 33.82 13.57
CA PRO A 175 -18.54 34.66 13.48
C PRO A 175 -19.33 34.55 14.79
N ALA A 176 -19.43 35.68 15.49
CA ALA A 176 -20.23 35.86 16.69
C ALA A 176 -21.71 35.57 16.41
N ALA A 177 -22.33 34.75 17.26
CA ALA A 177 -23.76 34.54 17.29
C ALA A 177 -24.48 35.82 17.77
N ALA A 178 -25.47 36.27 17.01
CA ALA A 178 -26.33 37.40 17.40
C ALA A 178 -27.30 36.98 18.53
N PRO A 179 -27.68 37.90 19.46
CA PRO A 179 -28.48 37.57 20.63
C PRO A 179 -29.97 37.42 20.29
N GLN A 180 -30.62 36.39 20.85
CA GLN A 180 -32.09 36.30 20.91
C GLN A 180 -32.62 37.14 22.07
N PRO A 181 -33.64 37.99 21.88
CA PRO A 181 -34.35 38.64 22.98
C PRO A 181 -35.45 37.76 23.57
N ASP A 182 -35.61 37.94 24.88
CA ASP A 182 -36.28 37.13 25.88
C ASP A 182 -37.78 36.85 25.74
N ALA A 183 -38.17 35.78 26.44
CA ALA A 183 -39.50 35.23 26.62
C ALA A 183 -40.49 36.17 27.35
N LYS A 184 -41.79 35.94 27.11
CA LYS A 184 -42.88 36.34 28.02
C LYS A 184 -43.84 35.16 28.27
N PRO A 185 -44.36 34.96 29.51
CA PRO A 185 -44.93 33.69 30.00
C PRO A 185 -46.38 33.42 29.60
N PRO A 186 -46.93 32.22 29.89
CA PRO A 186 -48.22 31.75 29.39
C PRO A 186 -49.40 32.29 30.20
N ALA A 187 -50.54 32.48 29.54
CA ALA A 187 -51.81 32.78 30.19
C ALA A 187 -52.89 31.77 29.76
N GLU A 188 -53.40 31.10 30.78
CA GLU A 188 -54.63 30.29 30.94
C GLU A 188 -55.75 30.38 29.89
N ALA A 189 -56.36 29.20 29.63
CA ALA A 189 -57.74 29.04 29.15
C ALA A 189 -58.74 29.52 30.22
N PRO A 190 -60.02 29.85 29.89
CA PRO A 190 -61.04 28.79 29.88
C PRO A 190 -62.32 29.03 29.02
N LYS A 191 -63.15 27.98 29.01
CA LYS A 191 -64.56 27.79 28.61
C LYS A 191 -64.87 27.43 27.16
#